data_AF-A0A929C1X2-F1
#
_entry.id   AF-A0A929C1X2-F1
#
_cell.length_a   1.000
_cell.length_b   1.000
_cell.length_c   1.000
_cell.angle_alpha   90.00
_cell.angle_beta   90.00
_cell.angle_gamma   90.00
#
_symmetry.space_group_name_H-M   'P 1'
#
loop_
_entity.id
_entity.type
_entity.pdbx_description
1 polymer ?
#
loop_
_entity_poly.entity_id
_entity_poly.type
_entity_poly.pdbx_seq_one_letter_code
_entity_poly.pdbx_strand_id
1 'polypeptide(L)'
;MSGIETVYLVIFIVCLLLSAFFSGAETAFTALQRIRVEHLVSTKVPGAARIARMMRHPEKLLSAILTGNNLVNTAAAVLATVLAVSLWGEQGILIATIGVTIILLVFCETTPKIIAAHNA
;
A
#
# COMPACT_ATOMS: atom_id res chain seq x y z
N MET A 1 -9.73 -26.69 1.06
CA MET A 1 -8.49 -25.93 1.25
C MET A 1 -7.72 -26.54 2.40
N SER A 2 -6.43 -26.80 2.21
CA SER A 2 -5.54 -27.23 3.29
C SER A 2 -5.33 -26.10 4.32
N GLY A 3 -4.90 -26.41 5.55
CA GLY A 3 -4.60 -25.38 6.55
C GLY A 3 -3.51 -24.40 6.10
N ILE A 4 -2.61 -24.83 5.22
CA ILE A 4 -1.54 -23.99 4.65
C ILE A 4 -2.11 -22.98 3.65
N GLU A 5 -3.04 -23.38 2.78
CA GLU A 5 -3.72 -22.45 1.86
C GLU A 5 -4.47 -21.35 2.61
N THR A 6 -5.09 -21.66 3.74
CA THR A 6 -5.73 -20.65 4.59
C THR A 6 -4.71 -19.65 5.12
N VAL A 7 -3.54 -20.09 5.56
CA VAL A 7 -2.46 -19.20 6.02
C VAL A 7 -2.00 -18.30 4.87
N TYR A 8 -1.79 -18.84 3.67
CA TYR A 8 -1.40 -18.05 2.51
C TYR A 8 -2.47 -17.01 2.12
N LEU A 9 -3.75 -17.38 2.19
CA LEU A 9 -4.84 -16.45 1.94
C LEU A 9 -4.88 -15.31 2.96
N VAL A 10 -4.69 -15.62 4.25
CA VAL A 10 -4.62 -14.59 5.31
C VAL A 10 -3.46 -13.63 5.07
N ILE A 11 -2.26 -14.16 4.77
CA ILE A 11 -1.10 -13.32 4.47
C ILE A 11 -1.35 -12.48 3.22
N PHE A 12 -1.93 -13.06 2.18
CA PHE A 12 -2.29 -12.33 0.95
C PHE A 12 -3.21 -11.14 1.25
N ILE A 13 -4.27 -11.34 2.03
CA ILE A 13 -5.19 -10.26 2.43
C ILE A 13 -4.45 -9.17 3.22
N VAL A 14 -3.56 -9.55 4.14
CA VAL A 14 -2.73 -8.58 4.87
C VAL A 14 -1.84 -7.79 3.92
N CYS A 15 -1.21 -8.43 2.92
CA CYS A 15 -0.43 -7.73 1.90
C CYS A 15 -1.27 -6.71 1.11
N LEU A 16 -2.52 -7.04 0.74
CA LEU A 16 -3.42 -6.10 0.05
C LEU A 16 -3.73 -4.87 0.91
N LEU A 17 -4.00 -5.07 2.20
CA LEU A 17 -4.26 -3.97 3.13
C LEU A 17 -3.03 -3.08 3.34
N LEU A 18 -1.85 -3.69 3.45
CA LEU A 18 -0.59 -2.95 3.55
C LEU A 18 -0.28 -2.18 2.26
N SER A 19 -0.53 -2.78 1.09
CA SER A 19 -0.38 -2.10 -0.20
C SER A 19 -1.27 -0.86 -0.30
N ALA A 20 -2.55 -1.01 0.09
CA ALA A 20 -3.50 0.09 0.17
C ALA A 20 -3.02 1.20 1.13
N PHE A 21 -2.51 0.81 2.29
CA PHE A 21 -1.95 1.74 3.26
C PHE A 21 -0.73 2.50 2.71
N PHE A 22 0.25 1.82 2.12
CA PHE A 22 1.46 2.46 1.59
C PHE A 22 1.13 3.39 0.42
N SER A 23 0.29 2.96 -0.52
CA SER A 23 -0.16 3.79 -1.66
C SER A 23 -0.92 5.03 -1.20
N GLY A 24 -1.82 4.89 -0.22
CA GLY A 24 -2.51 6.02 0.39
C GLY A 24 -1.57 6.97 1.13
N ALA A 25 -0.63 6.43 1.93
CA ALA A 25 0.35 7.22 2.67
C ALA A 25 1.29 8.00 1.75
N GLU A 26 1.70 7.43 0.61
CA GLU A 26 2.48 8.10 -0.43
C GLU A 26 1.76 9.36 -0.93
N THR A 27 0.50 9.22 -1.30
CA THR A 27 -0.28 10.33 -1.87
C THR A 27 -0.66 11.36 -0.81
N ALA A 28 -1.05 10.91 0.40
CA ALA A 28 -1.32 11.82 1.51
C ALA A 28 -0.08 12.67 1.83
N PHE A 29 1.10 12.05 1.91
CA PHE A 29 2.33 12.77 2.21
C PHE A 29 2.73 13.75 1.12
N THR A 30 2.58 13.39 -0.16
CA THR A 30 2.92 14.27 -1.28
C THR A 30 1.90 15.39 -1.50
N ALA A 31 0.64 15.21 -1.09
CA ALA A 31 -0.39 16.25 -1.15
C ALA A 31 -0.33 17.27 0.00
N LEU A 32 0.40 16.99 1.09
CA LEU A 32 0.52 17.89 2.24
C LEU A 32 1.21 19.22 1.86
N GLN A 33 0.51 20.32 2.12
CA GLN A 33 1.06 21.67 1.97
C GLN A 33 1.96 22.04 3.15
N ARG A 34 3.20 22.43 2.87
CA ARG A 34 4.17 22.84 3.90
C ARG A 34 3.66 23.98 4.80
N ILE A 35 3.01 24.98 4.22
CA ILE A 35 2.42 26.12 4.95
C ILE A 35 1.35 25.66 5.95
N ARG A 36 0.47 24.73 5.53
CA ARG A 36 -0.57 24.15 6.40
C ARG A 36 0.06 23.38 7.56
N VAL A 37 1.11 22.60 7.31
CA VAL A 37 1.83 21.86 8.36
C VAL A 37 2.53 22.81 9.33
N GLU A 38 3.15 23.89 8.86
CA GLU A 38 3.76 24.90 9.72
C GLU A 38 2.71 25.59 10.62
N HIS A 39 1.50 25.84 10.11
CA HIS A 39 0.38 26.33 10.91
C HIS A 39 -0.11 25.30 11.96
N LEU A 40 -0.16 24.01 11.62
CA LEU A 40 -0.50 22.95 12.59
C LEU A 40 0.55 22.82 13.71
N VAL A 41 1.82 23.07 13.40
CA VAL A 41 2.90 23.12 14.40
C VAL A 41 2.72 24.32 15.32
N SER A 42 2.41 25.50 14.79
CA SER A 42 2.24 26.71 15.61
C SER A 42 1.00 26.63 16.52
N THR A 43 -0.05 25.95 16.08
CA THR A 43 -1.27 25.67 16.86
C THR A 43 -1.14 24.46 17.81
N LYS A 44 0.05 23.85 17.91
CA LYS A 44 0.38 22.72 18.79
C LYS A 44 -0.49 21.47 18.59
N VAL A 45 -0.91 21.22 17.35
CA VAL A 45 -1.64 19.99 17.00
C VAL A 45 -0.73 18.77 17.23
N PRO A 46 -1.21 17.72 17.92
CA PRO A 46 -0.41 16.53 18.18
C PRO A 46 0.06 15.89 16.87
N GLY A 47 1.34 15.51 16.80
CA GLY A 47 1.95 14.89 15.61
C GLY A 47 2.44 15.87 14.54
N ALA A 48 1.99 17.14 14.53
CA ALA A 48 2.38 18.12 13.51
C ALA A 48 3.90 18.34 13.45
N ALA A 49 4.57 18.40 14.60
CA ALA A 49 6.02 18.56 14.68
C ALA A 49 6.81 17.34 14.14
N ARG A 50 6.20 16.15 14.12
CA ARG A 50 6.80 14.94 13.53
C ARG A 50 6.67 14.99 12.01
N ILE A 51 5.47 15.32 11.51
CA ILE A 51 5.21 15.49 10.07
C ILE A 51 6.10 16.58 9.48
N ALA A 52 6.21 17.74 10.15
CA ALA A 52 7.09 18.83 9.72
C ALA A 52 8.57 18.41 9.63
N ARG A 53 9.04 17.53 10.54
CA ARG A 53 10.40 16.96 10.46
C ARG A 53 10.55 16.00 9.30
N MET A 54 9.55 15.16 9.03
CA MET A 54 9.54 14.24 7.88
C MET A 54 9.59 15.00 6.54
N MET A 55 8.86 16.11 6.44
CA MET A 55 8.86 16.97 5.24
C MET A 55 10.21 17.67 4.97
N ARG A 56 11.15 17.70 5.92
CA ARG A 56 12.51 18.23 5.67
C ARG A 56 13.37 17.26 4.85
N HIS A 57 13.07 15.96 4.90
CA HIS A 57 13.79 14.92 4.16
C HIS A 57 12.78 13.95 3.52
N PRO A 58 11.96 14.45 2.58
CA PRO A 58 10.87 13.67 1.99
C PRO A 58 11.38 12.42 1.29
N GLU A 59 12.56 12.47 0.65
CA GLU A 59 13.19 11.32 -0.01
C GLU A 59 13.31 10.09 0.90
N LYS A 60 13.69 10.25 2.18
CA LYS A 60 13.87 9.10 3.08
C LYS A 60 12.55 8.42 3.41
N LEU A 61 11.51 9.21 3.66
CA LEU A 61 10.18 8.69 3.95
C LEU A 61 9.56 8.06 2.70
N LEU A 62 9.62 8.78 1.58
CA LEU A 62 9.05 8.32 0.31
C LEU A 62 9.74 7.04 -0.17
N SER A 63 11.07 6.95 -0.05
CA SER A 63 11.80 5.73 -0.34
C SER A 63 11.32 4.56 0.51
N ALA A 64 11.15 4.74 1.82
CA ALA A 64 10.66 3.68 2.69
C ALA A 64 9.22 3.23 2.35
N ILE A 65 8.34 4.18 2.02
CA ILE A 65 6.95 3.91 1.61
C ILE A 65 6.93 3.13 0.30
N LEU A 66 7.67 3.59 -0.72
CA LEU A 66 7.75 2.95 -2.03
C LEU A 66 8.36 1.55 -1.95
N THR A 67 9.43 1.38 -1.18
CA THR A 67 10.03 0.05 -0.94
C THR A 67 9.04 -0.86 -0.22
N GLY A 68 8.33 -0.37 0.80
CA GLY A 68 7.29 -1.11 1.50
C GLY A 68 6.18 -1.56 0.56
N ASN A 69 5.67 -0.65 -0.28
CA ASN A 69 4.63 -0.93 -1.27
C ASN A 69 5.06 -2.02 -2.26
N ASN A 70 6.24 -1.86 -2.86
CA ASN A 70 6.76 -2.82 -3.82
C ASN A 70 6.99 -4.20 -3.19
N LEU A 71 7.46 -4.25 -1.95
CA LEU A 71 7.64 -5.50 -1.21
C LEU A 71 6.30 -6.23 -1.02
N VAL A 72 5.28 -5.53 -0.52
CA VAL A 72 3.96 -6.16 -0.28
C VAL A 72 3.23 -6.52 -1.57
N ASN A 73 3.39 -5.73 -2.64
CA ASN A 73 2.83 -6.04 -3.96
C ASN A 73 3.47 -7.29 -4.55
N THR A 74 4.80 -7.39 -4.46
CA THR A 74 5.53 -8.58 -4.92
C THR A 74 5.13 -9.81 -4.12
N ALA A 75 5.05 -9.71 -2.80
CA ALA A 75 4.60 -10.79 -1.94
C ALA A 75 3.16 -11.22 -2.26
N ALA A 76 2.26 -10.27 -2.46
CA ALA A 76 0.87 -10.52 -2.85
C ALA A 76 0.79 -11.26 -4.19
N ALA A 77 1.56 -10.83 -5.19
CA ALA A 77 1.60 -11.47 -6.51
C ALA A 77 2.09 -12.93 -6.43
N VAL A 78 3.15 -13.20 -5.67
CA VAL A 78 3.68 -14.55 -5.47
C VAL A 78 2.66 -15.44 -4.74
N LEU A 79 2.06 -14.95 -3.65
CA LEU A 79 1.06 -15.69 -2.89
C LEU A 79 -0.20 -15.97 -3.71
N ALA A 80 -0.69 -14.99 -4.47
CA ALA A 80 -1.81 -15.17 -5.38
C ALA A 80 -1.51 -16.22 -6.45
N THR A 81 -0.29 -16.22 -6.99
CA THR A 81 0.13 -17.21 -7.99
C THR A 81 0.16 -18.62 -7.39
N VAL A 82 0.74 -18.78 -6.19
CA VAL A 82 0.77 -20.08 -5.48
C VAL A 82 -0.65 -20.58 -5.19
N LEU A 83 -1.51 -19.70 -4.67
CA LEU A 83 -2.91 -20.03 -4.39
C LEU A 83 -3.66 -20.40 -5.67
N ALA A 84 -3.51 -19.64 -6.74
CA ALA A 84 -4.22 -19.90 -7.98
C ALA A 84 -3.74 -21.19 -8.66
N VAL A 85 -2.45 -21.48 -8.63
CA VAL A 85 -1.92 -22.75 -9.15
C VAL A 85 -2.44 -23.94 -8.34
N SER A 86 -2.56 -23.80 -7.01
CA SER A 86 -3.12 -24.87 -6.17
C SER A 86 -4.59 -25.18 -6.47
N LEU A 87 -5.35 -24.18 -6.95
CA LEU A 87 -6.79 -24.31 -7.22
C LEU A 87 -7.12 -24.64 -8.68
N TRP A 88 -6.35 -24.09 -9.64
CA TRP A 88 -6.64 -24.15 -11.08
C TRP A 88 -5.51 -24.76 -11.91
N GLY A 89 -4.45 -25.28 -11.30
CA GLY A 89 -3.28 -25.81 -12.00
C GLY A 89 -2.53 -24.71 -12.77
N GLU A 90 -1.87 -25.06 -13.88
CA GLU A 90 -1.06 -24.10 -14.66
C GLU A 90 -1.88 -22.91 -15.21
N GLN A 91 -3.17 -23.11 -15.51
CA GLN A 91 -4.07 -22.02 -15.93
C GLN A 91 -4.21 -20.95 -14.83
N GLY A 92 -4.03 -21.34 -13.57
CA GLY A 92 -4.01 -20.44 -12.42
C GLY A 92 -2.95 -19.35 -12.51
N ILE A 93 -1.84 -19.56 -13.23
CA ILE A 93 -0.80 -18.53 -13.42
C ILE A 93 -1.37 -17.33 -14.17
N LEU A 94 -2.09 -17.56 -15.28
CA LEU A 94 -2.69 -16.49 -16.07
C LEU A 94 -3.80 -15.77 -15.29
N ILE A 95 -4.63 -16.55 -14.59
CA ILE A 95 -5.72 -16.03 -13.75
C ILE A 95 -5.14 -15.14 -12.64
N ALA A 96 -4.11 -15.59 -11.93
CA ALA A 96 -3.43 -14.82 -10.90
C ALA A 96 -2.79 -13.57 -11.47
N THR A 97 -2.07 -13.67 -12.60
CA THR A 97 -1.37 -12.54 -13.21
C THR A 97 -2.34 -11.40 -13.52
N ILE A 98 -3.44 -11.71 -14.22
CA ILE A 98 -4.44 -10.69 -14.60
C ILE A 98 -5.22 -10.23 -13.37
N GLY A 99 -5.73 -11.17 -12.57
CA GLY A 99 -6.58 -10.89 -11.43
C GLY A 99 -5.86 -10.09 -10.34
N VAL A 100 -4.66 -10.51 -9.94
CA VAL A 100 -3.90 -9.82 -8.90
C VAL A 100 -3.46 -8.42 -9.35
N THR A 101 -3.12 -8.26 -10.64
CA THR A 101 -2.76 -6.94 -11.19
C THR A 101 -3.93 -5.99 -11.11
N ILE A 102 -5.13 -6.42 -11.52
CA ILE A 102 -6.35 -5.61 -11.42
C ILE A 102 -6.64 -5.29 -9.95
N ILE A 103 -6.54 -6.29 -9.06
CA ILE A 103 -6.81 -6.10 -7.63
C ILE A 103 -5.87 -5.04 -7.04
N LEU A 104 -4.56 -5.19 -7.28
CA LEU A 104 -3.55 -4.27 -6.78
C LEU A 104 -3.73 -2.88 -7.37
N LEU A 105 -3.84 -2.74 -8.69
CA LEU A 105 -3.95 -1.45 -9.34
C LEU A 105 -5.22 -0.70 -8.96
N VAL A 106 -6.37 -1.38 -8.94
CA VAL A 106 -7.65 -0.70 -8.68
C VAL A 106 -7.83 -0.49 -7.19
N PHE A 107 -7.80 -1.55 -6.40
CA PHE A 107 -8.22 -1.50 -5.00
C PHE A 107 -7.10 -1.13 -4.03
N CYS A 108 -5.85 -1.50 -4.32
CA CYS A 108 -4.72 -1.25 -3.43
C CYS A 108 -3.89 -0.03 -3.83
N GLU A 109 -3.98 0.42 -5.08
CA GLU A 109 -3.18 1.54 -5.55
C GLU A 109 -4.05 2.74 -5.90
N THR A 110 -4.91 2.63 -6.92
CA THR A 110 -5.66 3.76 -7.46
C THR A 110 -6.70 4.29 -6.47
N THR A 111 -7.55 3.43 -5.90
CA THR A 111 -8.59 3.85 -4.96
C THR A 111 -8.01 4.50 -3.70
N PRO A 112 -7.01 3.92 -3.01
CA PRO A 112 -6.42 4.55 -1.82
C PRO A 112 -5.72 5.88 -2.14
N LYS A 113 -5.04 6.00 -3.28
CA LYS A 113 -4.41 7.25 -3.73
C LYS A 113 -5.45 8.35 -3.93
N ILE A 114 -6.56 8.05 -4.59
CA ILE A 114 -7.66 9.01 -4.82
C ILE A 114 -8.26 9.48 -3.47
N ILE A 115 -8.55 8.55 -2.56
CA ILE A 115 -9.11 8.87 -1.24
C ILE A 115 -8.13 9.73 -0.44
N ALA A 116 -6.83 9.40 -0.47
CA ALA A 116 -5.81 10.16 0.22
C ALA A 116 -5.66 11.58 -0.34
N ALA A 117 -5.66 11.74 -1.67
CA ALA A 117 -5.55 13.05 -2.32
C ALA A 117 -6.68 14.00 -1.93
N HIS A 118 -7.91 13.51 -1.80
CA HIS A 118 -9.07 14.34 -1.45
C HIS A 118 -9.09 14.73 0.04
N ASN A 119 -8.46 13.94 0.91
CA ASN A 119 -8.52 14.12 2.38
C ASN A 119 -7.20 14.64 3.00
N ALA A 120 -6.21 15.00 2.18
CA ALA A 120 -4.90 15.48 2.63
C ALA A 120 -4.90 16.95 3.10
#